data_AF-A0A6N3JXD6-F1
#
_entry.id   AF-A0A6N3JXD6-F1
#
_cell.length_a   1.000
_cell.length_b   1.000
_cell.length_c   1.000
_cell.angle_alpha   90.00
_cell.angle_beta   90.00
_cell.angle_gamma   90.00
#
_symmetry.space_group_name_H-M   'P 1'
#
loop_
_entity.id
_entity.type
_entity.pdbx_description
1 polymer ?
#
loop_
_entity_poly.entity_id
_entity_poly.type
_entity_poly.pdbx_seq_one_letter_code
_entity_poly.pdbx_strand_id
1 'polypeptide(L)'
;MTDGEATLRPVRWRGLPRRRTLLRVTLVAVLLGLAAAVLRTPPSCPPPRVLPAASATASPSGGTPALPAGSVGVPIRLAEPAALAVLRPGARVDLLVVPAGGSPDPTLLAPRALVLDVVGATGAVDGSSALYLALPPEQARRAVGLPEGSRFAVVVRG
;
A
#
# COMPACT_ATOMS: atom_id res chain seq x y z
N MET A 1 -53.90 -32.35 49.10
CA MET A 1 -52.67 -31.69 49.58
C MET A 1 -51.58 -32.76 49.62
N THR A 2 -50.65 -32.74 48.66
CA THR A 2 -49.22 -33.10 48.82
C THR A 2 -48.55 -33.16 47.46
N ASP A 3 -47.34 -32.60 47.45
CA ASP A 3 -46.19 -32.87 46.59
C ASP A 3 -46.19 -32.43 45.11
N GLY A 4 -45.29 -31.49 44.86
CA GLY A 4 -44.85 -31.06 43.54
C GLY A 4 -43.71 -30.05 43.65
N GLU A 5 -42.79 -30.21 44.60
CA GLU A 5 -41.59 -29.39 44.72
C GLU A 5 -40.57 -29.84 43.65
N ALA A 6 -40.82 -29.47 42.40
CA ALA A 6 -39.82 -29.58 41.33
C ALA A 6 -38.83 -28.41 41.47
N THR A 7 -37.89 -28.58 42.40
CA THR A 7 -36.78 -27.66 42.65
C THR A 7 -35.97 -27.46 41.36
N LEU A 8 -36.08 -26.29 40.73
CA LEU A 8 -35.16 -25.88 39.67
C LEU A 8 -33.78 -25.64 40.29
N ARG A 9 -32.96 -26.69 40.35
CA ARG A 9 -31.53 -26.59 40.64
C ARG A 9 -30.87 -25.76 39.52
N PRO A 10 -30.27 -24.59 39.80
CA PRO A 10 -29.49 -23.92 38.78
C PRO A 10 -28.24 -24.78 38.54
N VAL A 11 -28.15 -25.37 37.34
CA VAL A 11 -26.95 -26.03 36.87
C VAL A 11 -25.87 -24.96 36.73
N ARG A 12 -25.05 -24.80 37.78
CA ARG A 12 -23.88 -23.92 37.73
C ARG A 12 -22.83 -24.58 36.84
N TRP A 13 -22.87 -24.26 35.56
CA TRP A 13 -21.76 -24.55 34.65
C TRP A 13 -20.53 -23.80 35.16
N ARG A 14 -19.62 -24.54 35.81
CA ARG A 14 -18.27 -24.09 36.12
C ARG A 14 -17.54 -23.85 34.80
N GLY A 15 -17.61 -22.63 34.31
CA GLY A 15 -16.80 -22.16 33.18
C GLY A 15 -15.32 -22.19 33.58
N LEU A 16 -14.65 -23.29 33.25
CA LEU A 16 -13.19 -23.39 33.39
C LEU A 16 -12.52 -22.32 32.53
N PRO A 17 -11.61 -21.50 33.09
CA PRO A 17 -10.95 -20.40 32.37
C PRO A 17 -10.21 -20.89 31.11
N ARG A 18 -9.80 -22.16 31.08
CA ARG A 18 -9.15 -22.82 29.94
C ARG A 18 -10.01 -22.85 28.66
N ARG A 19 -11.33 -23.04 28.74
CA ARG A 19 -12.17 -23.18 27.53
C ARG A 19 -12.25 -21.88 26.74
N ARG A 20 -12.35 -20.75 27.42
CA ARG A 20 -12.44 -19.43 26.77
C ARG A 20 -11.10 -19.03 26.13
N THR A 21 -9.99 -19.37 26.78
CA THR A 21 -8.65 -19.14 26.20
C THR A 21 -8.39 -20.05 25.01
N LEU A 22 -8.77 -21.33 25.08
CA LEU A 22 -8.68 -22.25 23.93
C LEU A 22 -9.57 -21.81 22.76
N LEU A 23 -10.78 -21.31 23.02
CA LEU A 23 -11.64 -20.73 21.99
C LEU A 23 -11.01 -19.49 21.35
N ARG A 24 -10.37 -18.62 22.14
CA ARG A 24 -9.66 -17.46 21.59
C ARG A 24 -8.45 -17.88 20.75
N VAL A 25 -7.67 -18.84 21.22
CA VAL A 25 -6.48 -19.34 20.48
C VAL A 25 -6.89 -20.02 19.18
N THR A 26 -7.93 -20.85 19.20
CA THR A 26 -8.47 -21.50 17.99
C THR A 26 -9.04 -20.49 17.01
N LEU A 27 -9.81 -19.50 17.48
CA LEU A 27 -10.30 -18.41 16.64
C LEU A 27 -9.16 -17.63 15.97
N VAL A 28 -8.13 -17.27 16.75
CA VAL A 28 -6.96 -16.56 16.23
C VAL A 28 -6.22 -17.42 15.20
N ALA A 29 -6.03 -18.71 15.46
CA ALA A 29 -5.40 -19.62 14.50
C ALA A 29 -6.20 -19.75 13.20
N VAL A 30 -7.53 -19.81 13.27
CA VAL A 30 -8.41 -19.84 12.09
C VAL A 30 -8.32 -18.53 11.30
N LEU A 31 -8.36 -17.38 11.97
CA LEU A 31 -8.22 -16.08 11.33
C LEU A 31 -6.87 -15.90 10.63
N LEU A 32 -5.78 -16.31 11.30
CA LEU A 32 -4.44 -16.28 10.71
C LEU A 32 -4.31 -17.24 9.52
N GLY A 33 -4.92 -18.44 9.60
CA GLY A 33 -4.97 -19.39 8.50
C GLY A 33 -5.73 -18.84 7.29
N LEU A 34 -6.89 -18.19 7.50
CA LEU A 34 -7.66 -17.54 6.45
C LEU A 34 -6.89 -16.36 5.83
N ALA A 35 -6.27 -15.51 6.64
CA ALA A 35 -5.46 -14.40 6.14
C ALA A 35 -4.30 -14.90 5.27
N ALA A 36 -3.57 -15.92 5.74
CA ALA A 36 -2.49 -16.55 4.99
C ALA A 36 -3.00 -17.21 3.69
N ALA A 37 -4.18 -17.82 3.70
CA ALA A 37 -4.79 -18.40 2.51
C ALA A 37 -5.13 -17.31 1.46
N VAL A 38 -5.70 -16.18 1.88
CA VAL A 38 -6.00 -15.04 0.98
C VAL A 38 -4.72 -14.43 0.40
N LEU A 39 -3.69 -14.25 1.24
CA LEU A 39 -2.38 -13.75 0.81
C LEU A 39 -1.68 -14.72 -0.15
N ARG A 40 -1.91 -16.03 0.00
CA ARG A 40 -1.27 -17.07 -0.81
C ARG A 40 -2.07 -17.49 -2.01
N THR A 41 -3.37 -17.21 -2.13
CA THR A 41 -4.13 -17.52 -3.34
C THR A 41 -3.53 -16.73 -4.50
N PRO A 42 -2.74 -17.34 -5.39
CA PRO A 42 -2.45 -16.68 -6.65
C PRO A 42 -3.79 -16.55 -7.38
N PRO A 43 -4.05 -15.46 -8.12
CA PRO A 43 -5.22 -15.40 -8.97
C PRO A 43 -5.13 -16.58 -9.95
N SER A 44 -5.94 -17.62 -9.74
CA SER A 44 -6.09 -18.75 -10.65
C SER A 44 -6.78 -18.22 -11.89
N CYS A 45 -5.97 -17.73 -12.83
CA CYS A 45 -6.42 -17.33 -14.15
C CYS A 45 -6.77 -18.62 -14.93
N PRO A 46 -8.04 -18.86 -15.32
CA PRO A 46 -8.33 -19.86 -16.33
C PRO A 46 -7.67 -19.42 -17.64
N PRO A 47 -7.02 -20.32 -18.42
CA PRO A 47 -6.39 -19.91 -19.66
C PRO A 47 -7.47 -19.35 -20.61
N PRO A 48 -7.29 -18.12 -21.14
CA PRO A 48 -8.26 -17.55 -22.06
C PRO A 48 -8.23 -18.34 -23.38
N ARG A 49 -9.42 -18.83 -23.77
CA ARG A 49 -9.69 -19.36 -25.11
C ARG A 49 -9.42 -18.26 -26.13
N VAL A 50 -8.43 -18.48 -26.99
CA VAL A 50 -8.05 -17.54 -28.06
C VAL A 50 -9.20 -17.47 -29.07
N LEU A 51 -9.86 -16.32 -29.14
CA LEU A 51 -10.71 -15.91 -30.25
C LEU A 51 -10.04 -14.71 -30.92
N PRO A 52 -9.99 -14.65 -32.27
CA PRO A 52 -9.22 -13.63 -32.96
C PRO A 52 -9.93 -12.27 -32.97
N ALA A 53 -9.15 -11.26 -32.55
CA ALA A 53 -9.17 -9.84 -32.91
C ALA A 53 -10.50 -9.07 -32.97
N ALA A 54 -10.66 -8.15 -32.00
CA ALA A 54 -11.04 -6.76 -32.30
C ALA A 54 -10.43 -5.85 -31.22
N SER A 55 -9.68 -4.85 -31.66
CA SER A 55 -9.06 -3.82 -30.82
C SER A 55 -10.11 -3.05 -30.03
N ALA A 56 -10.29 -3.40 -28.76
CA ALA A 56 -11.00 -2.58 -27.79
C ALA A 56 -10.07 -2.35 -26.60
N THR A 57 -9.54 -1.13 -26.49
CA THR A 57 -8.72 -0.65 -25.38
C THR A 57 -9.55 -0.66 -24.09
N ALA A 58 -9.61 -1.81 -23.43
CA ALA A 58 -10.18 -1.93 -22.11
C ALA A 58 -9.26 -1.24 -21.11
N SER A 59 -9.71 -0.11 -20.56
CA SER A 59 -9.10 0.51 -19.39
C SER A 59 -9.22 -0.45 -18.21
N PRO A 60 -8.14 -0.86 -17.53
CA PRO A 60 -8.27 -1.52 -16.25
C PRO A 60 -8.56 -0.45 -15.19
N SER A 61 -9.84 -0.21 -14.91
CA SER A 61 -10.29 0.46 -13.70
C SER A 61 -9.77 -0.31 -12.48
N GLY A 62 -8.71 0.22 -11.85
CA GLY A 62 -8.09 -0.32 -10.63
C GLY A 62 -6.63 -0.76 -10.77
N GLY A 63 -6.02 -0.67 -11.97
CA GLY A 63 -4.62 -1.04 -12.19
C GLY A 63 -3.64 0.06 -11.84
N THR A 64 -2.46 -0.30 -11.33
CA THR A 64 -1.33 0.61 -11.19
C THR A 64 -1.02 1.29 -12.54
N PRO A 65 -0.76 2.61 -12.56
CA PRO A 65 -0.42 3.34 -13.78
C PRO A 65 0.72 2.67 -14.55
N ALA A 66 0.52 2.47 -15.85
CA ALA A 66 1.58 1.98 -16.72
C ALA A 66 2.72 3.01 -16.82
N LEU A 67 3.96 2.52 -16.85
CA LEU A 67 5.13 3.37 -17.10
C LEU A 67 5.04 3.96 -18.52
N PRO A 68 5.01 5.30 -18.69
CA PRO A 68 4.97 5.91 -20.01
C PRO A 68 6.22 5.57 -20.83
N ALA A 69 6.04 5.42 -22.16
CA ALA A 69 7.17 5.20 -23.07
C ALA A 69 8.22 6.32 -22.94
N GLY A 70 9.50 5.94 -22.94
CA GLY A 70 10.61 6.89 -22.77
C GLY A 70 10.79 7.44 -21.36
N SER A 71 10.03 6.95 -20.37
CA SER A 71 10.22 7.28 -18.95
C SER A 71 10.89 6.13 -18.19
N VAL A 72 11.49 6.44 -17.05
CA VAL A 72 12.09 5.50 -16.10
C VAL A 72 11.37 5.63 -14.76
N GLY A 73 11.05 4.50 -14.13
CA GLY A 73 10.50 4.47 -12.77
C GLY A 73 11.59 4.71 -11.74
N VAL A 74 11.43 5.73 -10.89
CA VAL A 74 12.43 6.13 -9.90
C VAL A 74 11.81 6.13 -8.49
N PRO A 75 12.38 5.40 -7.52
CA PRO A 75 11.97 5.51 -6.13
C PRO A 75 12.52 6.79 -5.51
N ILE A 76 11.65 7.63 -4.96
CA ILE A 76 11.99 8.87 -4.29
C ILE A 76 11.59 8.77 -2.82
N ARG A 77 12.54 9.02 -1.92
CA ARG A 77 12.26 9.18 -0.50
C ARG A 77 11.93 10.64 -0.22
N LEU A 78 10.71 10.89 0.21
CA LEU A 78 10.31 12.24 0.59
C LEU A 78 10.90 12.59 1.95
N ALA A 79 11.25 13.86 2.13
CA ALA A 79 11.66 14.38 3.44
C ALA A 79 10.49 14.39 4.43
N GLU A 80 9.27 14.62 3.92
CA GLU A 80 8.03 14.57 4.69
C GLU A 80 7.23 13.31 4.32
N PRO A 81 7.25 12.25 5.14
CA PRO A 81 6.55 11.00 4.83
C PRO A 81 5.03 11.15 4.89
N ALA A 82 4.48 12.10 5.66
CA ALA A 82 3.03 12.33 5.72
C ALA A 82 2.44 12.77 4.36
N ALA A 83 3.26 13.38 3.48
CA ALA A 83 2.84 13.77 2.15
C ALA A 83 2.43 12.56 1.28
N LEU A 84 2.89 11.35 1.58
CA LEU A 84 2.48 10.15 0.83
C LEU A 84 0.99 9.82 1.03
N ALA A 85 0.39 10.22 2.15
CA ALA A 85 -1.01 9.92 2.45
C ALA A 85 -2.01 10.65 1.53
N VAL A 86 -1.59 11.75 0.91
CA VAL A 86 -2.44 12.54 -0.02
C VAL A 86 -2.20 12.19 -1.48
N LEU A 87 -1.15 11.42 -1.79
CA LEU A 87 -0.78 11.05 -3.15
C LEU A 87 -1.55 9.81 -3.58
N ARG A 88 -1.96 9.80 -4.85
CA ARG A 88 -2.57 8.63 -5.48
C ARG A 88 -1.78 8.23 -6.73
N PRO A 89 -1.60 6.94 -6.99
CA PRO A 89 -1.14 6.47 -8.30
C PRO A 89 -1.99 7.10 -9.41
N GLY A 90 -1.33 7.59 -10.46
CA GLY A 90 -1.95 8.31 -11.57
C GLY A 90 -1.95 9.83 -11.39
N ALA A 91 -1.70 10.34 -10.19
CA ALA A 91 -1.56 11.77 -9.96
C ALA A 91 -0.30 12.33 -10.65
N ARG A 92 -0.33 13.65 -10.89
CA ARG A 92 0.79 14.41 -11.45
C ARG A 92 1.30 15.38 -10.39
N VAL A 93 2.60 15.35 -10.12
CA VAL A 93 3.22 16.17 -9.08
C VAL A 93 4.45 16.89 -9.61
N ASP A 94 4.77 18.02 -9.01
CA ASP A 94 6.07 18.66 -9.20
C ASP A 94 7.03 18.15 -8.14
N LEU A 95 8.15 17.58 -8.58
CA LEU A 95 9.22 17.13 -7.70
C LEU A 95 10.20 18.28 -7.46
N LEU A 96 10.39 18.61 -6.19
CA LEU A 96 11.30 19.63 -5.71
C LEU A 96 12.46 18.99 -4.95
N VAL A 97 13.63 19.63 -5.00
CA VAL A 97 14.79 19.29 -4.19
C VAL A 97 15.22 20.48 -3.34
N VAL A 98 15.53 20.22 -2.08
CA VAL A 98 16.24 21.14 -1.19
C VAL A 98 17.67 20.58 -1.05
N PRO A 99 18.69 21.27 -1.59
CA PRO A 99 20.08 20.80 -1.55
C PRO A 99 20.60 20.64 -0.11
N ALA A 100 21.51 19.69 0.09
CA ALA A 100 22.23 19.54 1.36
C ALA A 100 23.08 20.79 1.64
N GLY A 101 23.01 21.34 2.86
CA GLY A 101 23.87 22.45 3.31
C GLY A 101 23.70 23.78 2.56
N GLY A 102 22.70 23.90 1.70
CA GLY A 102 22.42 25.10 0.90
C GLY A 102 21.26 25.94 1.44
N SER A 103 20.80 26.89 0.61
CA SER A 103 19.57 27.66 0.87
C SER A 103 18.38 26.72 1.10
N PRO A 104 17.45 27.03 2.03
CA PRO A 104 16.22 26.26 2.20
C PRO A 104 15.27 26.36 1.00
N ASP A 105 15.59 27.20 0.00
CA ASP A 105 14.75 27.39 -1.17
C ASP A 105 14.67 26.12 -2.05
N PRO A 106 13.47 25.55 -2.23
CA PRO A 106 13.30 24.36 -3.05
C PRO A 106 13.47 24.68 -4.54
N THR A 107 14.24 23.84 -5.24
CA THR A 107 14.44 23.92 -6.68
C THR A 107 13.60 22.87 -7.40
N LEU A 108 12.94 23.25 -8.49
CA LEU A 108 12.12 22.34 -9.30
C LEU A 108 13.00 21.38 -10.11
N LEU A 109 12.87 20.08 -9.83
CA LEU A 109 13.67 19.03 -10.47
C LEU A 109 12.92 18.36 -11.63
N ALA A 110 11.63 18.05 -11.42
CA ALA A 110 10.77 17.45 -12.42
C ALA A 110 9.33 18.00 -12.35
N PRO A 111 8.89 18.79 -13.34
CA PRO A 111 7.49 19.23 -13.41
C PRO A 111 6.58 18.08 -13.86
N ARG A 112 5.38 17.99 -13.27
CA ARG A 112 4.31 17.05 -13.64
C ARG A 112 4.75 15.58 -13.79
N ALA A 113 5.63 15.12 -12.91
CA ALA A 113 6.00 13.72 -12.81
C ALA A 113 4.76 12.86 -12.51
N LEU A 114 4.61 11.73 -13.20
CA LEU A 114 3.52 10.79 -12.94
C LEU A 114 3.86 9.96 -11.71
N VAL A 115 2.94 9.89 -10.76
CA VAL A 115 3.01 8.93 -9.65
C VAL A 115 2.62 7.55 -10.18
N LEU A 116 3.57 6.63 -10.19
CA LEU A 116 3.36 5.23 -10.58
C LEU A 116 2.83 4.42 -9.41
N ASP A 117 3.44 4.59 -8.24
CA ASP A 117 3.04 3.88 -7.03
C ASP A 117 3.47 4.64 -5.77
N VAL A 118 2.81 4.34 -4.65
CA VAL A 118 3.11 4.91 -3.34
C VAL A 118 3.33 3.75 -2.37
N VAL A 119 4.60 3.44 -2.10
CA VAL A 119 4.96 2.33 -1.21
C VAL A 119 5.14 2.84 0.20
N GLY A 120 4.51 2.15 1.16
CA GLY A 120 4.63 2.44 2.59
C GLY A 120 3.60 3.41 3.16
N ALA A 121 2.59 3.84 2.39
CA ALA A 121 1.46 4.62 2.91
C ALA A 121 0.66 3.88 4.01
N THR A 122 0.72 2.54 4.04
CA THR A 122 0.11 1.70 5.08
C THR A 122 1.12 0.67 5.60
N GLY A 123 1.77 0.99 6.72
CA GLY A 123 2.43 -0.01 7.58
C GLY A 123 3.69 -0.68 7.05
N ALA A 124 4.54 0.03 6.28
CA ALA A 124 5.88 -0.49 5.96
C ALA A 124 6.67 -0.74 7.26
N VAL A 125 6.98 -2.01 7.52
CA VAL A 125 7.61 -2.51 8.76
C VAL A 125 8.99 -1.88 9.00
N ASP A 126 9.62 -1.38 7.94
CA ASP A 126 11.02 -0.93 7.94
C ASP A 126 11.15 0.61 7.85
N GLY A 127 10.03 1.35 7.93
CA GLY A 127 10.02 2.81 7.72
C GLY A 127 10.44 3.27 6.32
N SER A 128 10.70 2.32 5.41
CA SER A 128 11.10 2.59 4.03
C SER A 128 9.91 2.90 3.15
N SER A 129 9.41 4.13 3.29
CA SER A 129 8.38 4.67 2.41
C SER A 129 9.04 5.32 1.19
N ALA A 130 8.50 5.05 0.01
CA ALA A 130 9.03 5.57 -1.25
C ALA A 130 7.89 5.90 -2.22
N LEU A 131 8.03 7.03 -2.89
CA LEU A 131 7.18 7.45 -3.99
C LEU A 131 7.83 7.00 -5.31
N TYR A 132 7.15 6.18 -6.08
CA TYR A 132 7.63 5.77 -7.41
C TYR A 132 7.12 6.76 -8.46
N LEU A 133 8.04 7.44 -9.13
CA LEU A 133 7.73 8.43 -10.16
C LEU A 133 8.19 7.97 -11.53
N ALA A 134 7.40 8.25 -12.57
CA ALA A 134 7.88 8.18 -13.94
C ALA A 134 8.58 9.50 -14.29
N LEU A 135 9.88 9.41 -14.56
CA LEU A 135 10.72 10.55 -14.92
C LEU A 135 11.37 10.33 -16.29
N PRO A 136 11.55 11.38 -17.11
CA PRO A 136 12.49 11.36 -18.22
C PRO A 136 13.88 10.94 -17.76
N PRO A 137 14.68 10.23 -18.58
CA PRO A 137 15.96 9.67 -18.17
C PRO A 137 16.95 10.72 -17.63
N GLU A 138 16.97 11.91 -18.23
CA GLU A 138 17.82 13.01 -17.75
C GLU A 138 17.39 13.55 -16.38
N GLN A 139 16.09 13.59 -16.10
CA GLN A 139 15.58 13.97 -14.78
C GLN A 139 15.82 12.87 -13.74
N ALA A 140 15.68 11.60 -14.13
CA ALA A 140 16.01 10.46 -13.29
C ALA A 140 17.48 10.48 -12.85
N ARG A 141 18.41 10.70 -13.80
CA ARG A 141 19.85 10.84 -13.51
C ARG A 141 20.14 11.96 -12.51
N ARG A 142 19.48 13.11 -12.67
CA ARG A 142 19.59 14.22 -11.71
C ARG A 142 19.02 13.87 -10.34
N ALA A 143 17.88 13.19 -10.28
CA ALA A 143 17.27 12.79 -9.01
C ALA A 143 18.16 11.82 -8.22
N VAL A 144 18.79 10.85 -8.89
CA VAL A 144 19.64 9.85 -8.22
C VAL A 144 21.07 10.33 -7.96
N GLY A 145 21.55 11.31 -8.74
CA GLY A 145 22.90 11.86 -8.62
C GLY A 145 23.04 13.00 -7.61
N LEU A 146 22.04 13.22 -6.75
CA LEU A 146 22.08 14.28 -5.76
C LEU A 146 23.01 13.93 -4.59
N PRO A 147 23.70 14.92 -3.99
CA PRO A 147 24.53 14.70 -2.81
C PRO A 147 23.73 14.09 -1.66
N GLU A 148 24.41 13.30 -0.83
CA GLU A 148 23.85 12.80 0.43
C GLU A 148 23.34 13.96 1.30
N GLY A 149 22.18 13.75 1.94
CA GLY A 149 21.52 14.79 2.74
C GLY A 149 20.60 15.73 1.94
N SER A 150 20.53 15.61 0.61
CA SER A 150 19.51 16.31 -0.19
C SER A 150 18.12 15.80 0.16
N ARG A 151 17.16 16.71 0.24
CA ARG A 151 15.78 16.41 0.69
C ARG A 151 14.80 16.65 -0.45
N PHE A 152 13.91 15.70 -0.69
CA PHE A 152 12.87 15.83 -1.71
C PHE A 152 11.54 16.27 -1.11
N ALA A 153 10.83 17.13 -1.85
CA ALA A 153 9.46 17.53 -1.57
C ALA A 153 8.62 17.42 -2.84
N VAL A 154 7.31 17.36 -2.68
CA VAL A 154 6.37 17.29 -3.81
C VAL A 154 5.26 18.32 -3.65
N VAL A 155 4.84 18.89 -4.78
CA VAL A 155 3.67 19.76 -4.85
C VAL A 155 2.63 19.10 -5.74
N VAL A 156 1.42 18.93 -5.22
CA VAL A 156 0.28 18.40 -5.98
C VAL A 156 -0.41 19.58 -6.66
N ARG A 157 -0.58 19.52 -7.98
CA ARG A 157 -1.40 20.49 -8.72
C ARG A 157 -2.79 19.89 -8.94
N GLY A 158 -3.82 20.63 -8.53
CA GLY A 158 -5.23 20.33 -8.80
C GLY A 158 -5.63 20.61 -10.24
#